data_AF-R7J9K4-F1
#
_entry.id   AF-R7J9K4-F1
#
_cell.length_a   1.000
_cell.length_b   1.000
_cell.length_c   1.000
_cell.angle_alpha   90.00
_cell.angle_beta   90.00
_cell.angle_gamma   90.00
#
_symmetry.space_group_name_H-M   'P 1'
#
loop_
_entity.id
_entity.type
_entity.pdbx_description
1 polymer ?
#
loop_
_entity_poly.entity_id
_entity_poly.type
_entity_poly.pdbx_seq_one_letter_code
_entity_poly.pdbx_strand_id
1 'polypeptide(L)'
;MALDIRLQMALRQPPIIQFENQFVQKRMIDLLSDTYVLLGFKIPKTHELTLLAAKLTSDLYESYSFLRLEELSICFELGVKEEFGDYVGLNYRTFCKWLKGYKMSDFRYRVIKQMEQRKNVKALPSVSQEYNDECMNRLIIRRFHAYKAQPDSEIPLASILYQELQSRGIIRNSLEEKLNAMALFEHWRPQNDRHTSKDYRQSMIKLKVQEWLLKQYFNSIERLPFEKG
;
A
#
# COMPACT_ATOMS: atom_id res chain seq x y z
N MET A 1 0.04 2.59 31.75
CA MET A 1 0.74 2.71 30.45
C MET A 1 -0.23 3.26 29.42
N ALA A 2 0.16 4.27 28.64
CA ALA A 2 -0.73 4.87 27.63
C ALA A 2 -1.15 3.85 26.57
N LEU A 3 -2.41 3.89 26.13
CA LEU A 3 -2.99 2.93 25.18
C LEU A 3 -2.24 2.89 23.85
N ASP A 4 -1.76 4.06 23.38
CA ASP A 4 -0.92 4.18 22.18
C ASP A 4 0.37 3.35 22.26
N ILE A 5 1.02 3.34 23.43
CA ILE A 5 2.28 2.59 23.64
C ILE A 5 2.00 1.09 23.59
N ARG A 6 0.91 0.64 24.22
CA ARG A 6 0.48 -0.77 24.16
C ARG A 6 0.19 -1.20 22.73
N LEU A 7 -0.51 -0.38 21.95
CA LEU A 7 -0.78 -0.69 20.55
C LEU A 7 0.50 -0.70 19.70
N GLN A 8 1.42 0.24 19.91
CA GLN A 8 2.71 0.23 19.22
C GLN A 8 3.53 -1.03 19.52
N MET A 9 3.47 -1.54 20.76
CA MET A 9 4.11 -2.80 21.14
C MET A 9 3.43 -3.99 20.46
N ALA A 10 2.10 -4.03 20.48
CA ALA A 10 1.32 -5.08 19.81
C ALA A 10 1.67 -5.18 18.32
N LEU A 11 1.70 -4.06 17.61
CA LEU A 11 2.00 -4.00 16.17
C LEU A 11 3.39 -4.52 15.78
N ARG A 12 4.32 -4.71 16.73
CA ARG A 12 5.65 -5.30 16.48
C ARG A 12 5.64 -6.83 16.52
N GLN A 13 4.61 -7.44 17.08
CA GLN A 13 4.48 -8.89 17.17
C GLN A 13 4.10 -9.49 15.80
N PRO A 14 4.14 -10.82 15.63
CA PRO A 14 3.66 -11.46 14.41
C PRO A 14 2.12 -11.44 14.28
N PRO A 15 1.57 -11.35 13.05
CA PRO A 15 0.13 -11.45 12.78
C PRO A 15 -0.47 -12.81 13.17
N ILE A 16 -1.77 -12.83 13.44
CA ILE A 16 -2.56 -14.02 13.80
C ILE A 16 -2.35 -15.15 12.78
N ILE A 17 -2.23 -14.83 11.49
CA ILE A 17 -2.00 -15.82 10.43
C ILE A 17 -0.76 -16.69 10.64
N GLN A 18 0.23 -16.24 11.42
CA GLN A 18 1.46 -16.99 11.68
C GLN A 18 1.35 -17.97 12.85
N PHE A 19 0.23 -17.98 13.56
CA PHE A 19 0.01 -18.89 14.69
C PHE A 19 -0.86 -20.07 14.29
N GLU A 20 -0.73 -21.17 15.03
CA GLU A 20 -1.61 -22.32 14.90
C GLU A 20 -3.03 -22.01 15.40
N ASN A 21 -4.03 -22.53 14.68
CA ASN A 21 -5.44 -22.27 14.98
C ASN A 21 -5.82 -22.65 16.43
N GLN A 22 -5.36 -23.80 16.91
CA GLN A 22 -5.62 -24.27 18.28
C GLN A 22 -5.02 -23.33 19.34
N PHE A 23 -3.86 -22.74 19.07
CA PHE A 23 -3.25 -21.77 19.97
C PHE A 23 -4.07 -20.49 20.04
N VAL A 24 -4.49 -19.95 18.88
CA VAL A 24 -5.34 -18.75 18.81
C VAL A 24 -6.69 -19.00 19.47
N GLN A 25 -7.30 -20.17 19.28
CA GLN A 25 -8.57 -20.53 19.92
C GLN A 25 -8.45 -20.56 21.45
N LYS A 26 -7.39 -21.15 22.01
CA LYS A 26 -7.16 -21.12 23.47
C LYS A 26 -7.05 -19.68 23.99
N ARG A 27 -6.29 -18.83 23.29
CA ARG A 27 -6.20 -17.40 23.62
C ARG A 27 -7.53 -16.66 23.53
N MET A 28 -8.38 -17.03 22.58
CA MET A 28 -9.73 -16.47 22.48
C MET A 28 -10.63 -16.90 23.63
N ILE A 29 -10.52 -18.14 24.13
CA ILE A 29 -11.25 -18.61 25.31
C ILE A 29 -10.86 -17.78 26.53
N ASP A 30 -9.55 -17.57 26.75
CA ASP A 30 -9.04 -16.75 27.85
C ASP A 30 -9.57 -15.30 27.73
N LEU A 31 -9.41 -14.67 26.57
CA LEU A 31 -9.84 -13.30 26.32
C LEU A 31 -11.35 -13.11 26.52
N LEU A 32 -12.16 -14.06 26.03
CA LEU A 32 -13.60 -14.03 26.24
C LEU A 32 -13.92 -14.14 27.73
N SER A 33 -13.33 -15.11 28.43
CA SER A 33 -13.53 -15.29 29.88
C SER A 33 -13.26 -14.01 30.66
N ASP A 34 -12.11 -13.37 30.40
CA ASP A 34 -11.74 -12.10 31.01
C ASP A 34 -12.77 -11.01 30.72
N THR A 35 -13.27 -10.96 29.48
CA THR A 35 -14.25 -9.96 29.06
C THR A 35 -15.60 -10.13 29.77
N TYR A 36 -16.06 -11.38 29.97
CA TYR A 36 -17.25 -11.66 30.76
C TYR A 36 -17.08 -11.16 32.20
N VAL A 37 -15.93 -11.43 32.82
CA VAL A 37 -15.62 -11.01 34.19
C VAL A 37 -15.57 -9.48 34.30
N LEU A 38 -14.90 -8.80 33.37
CA LEU A 38 -14.76 -7.34 33.38
C LEU A 38 -16.10 -6.59 33.33
N LEU A 39 -17.09 -7.16 32.64
CA LEU A 39 -18.43 -6.60 32.53
C LEU A 39 -19.42 -7.14 33.57
N GLY A 40 -18.95 -7.96 34.51
CA GLY A 40 -19.78 -8.54 35.57
C GLY A 40 -20.77 -9.60 35.09
N PHE A 41 -20.61 -10.12 33.87
CA PHE A 41 -21.43 -11.22 33.37
C PHE A 41 -20.92 -12.56 33.90
N LYS A 42 -21.85 -13.50 34.10
CA LYS A 42 -21.51 -14.90 34.39
C LYS A 42 -20.82 -15.52 33.18
N ILE A 43 -19.67 -16.15 33.39
CA ILE A 43 -18.97 -16.89 32.34
C ILE A 43 -19.86 -18.04 31.86
N PRO A 44 -20.06 -18.21 30.53
CA PRO A 44 -20.81 -19.33 29.96
C PRO A 44 -20.21 -20.68 30.33
N LYS A 45 -20.95 -21.78 30.10
CA LYS A 45 -20.40 -23.13 30.31
C LYS A 45 -19.21 -23.34 29.37
N THR A 46 -18.24 -24.15 29.79
CA THR A 46 -17.00 -24.41 29.02
C THR A 46 -17.28 -24.78 27.55
N HIS A 47 -18.28 -25.63 27.30
CA HIS A 47 -18.66 -26.02 25.93
C HIS A 47 -19.17 -24.84 25.09
N GLU A 48 -20.05 -24.01 25.64
CA GLU A 48 -20.62 -22.83 24.96
C GLU A 48 -19.54 -21.81 24.64
N LEU A 49 -18.66 -21.53 25.61
CA LEU A 49 -17.55 -20.62 25.45
C LEU A 49 -16.56 -21.13 24.40
N THR A 50 -16.26 -22.43 24.39
CA THR A 50 -15.37 -23.06 23.41
C THR A 50 -15.94 -22.96 22.00
N LEU A 51 -17.25 -23.16 21.83
CA LEU A 51 -17.92 -23.02 20.53
C LEU A 51 -17.88 -21.58 20.02
N LEU A 52 -18.15 -20.61 20.90
CA LEU A 52 -18.08 -19.19 20.57
C LEU A 52 -16.65 -18.77 20.19
N ALA A 53 -15.64 -19.21 20.96
CA ALA A 53 -14.24 -18.97 20.66
C ALA A 53 -13.84 -19.57 19.32
N ALA A 54 -14.23 -20.83 19.05
CA ALA A 54 -13.95 -21.50 17.78
C ALA A 54 -14.52 -20.71 16.59
N LYS A 55 -15.78 -20.26 16.70
CA LYS A 55 -16.42 -19.49 15.64
C LYS A 55 -15.68 -18.17 15.39
N LEU A 56 -15.39 -17.41 16.46
CA LEU A 56 -14.64 -16.16 16.35
C LEU A 56 -13.24 -16.39 15.80
N THR A 57 -12.55 -17.45 16.19
CA THR A 57 -11.24 -17.81 15.63
C THR A 57 -11.34 -18.05 14.12
N SER A 58 -12.37 -18.74 13.61
CA SER A 58 -12.60 -18.88 12.16
C SER A 58 -12.69 -17.51 11.49
N ASP A 59 -13.53 -16.60 12.03
CA ASP A 59 -13.70 -15.26 11.45
C ASP A 59 -12.43 -14.43 11.52
N LEU A 60 -11.60 -14.63 12.55
CA LEU A 60 -10.29 -13.99 12.65
C LEU A 60 -9.39 -14.40 11.49
N TYR A 61 -9.28 -15.69 11.17
CA TYR A 61 -8.47 -16.12 10.03
C TYR A 61 -9.05 -15.68 8.68
N GLU A 62 -10.38 -15.60 8.56
CA GLU A 62 -11.03 -15.19 7.31
C GLU A 62 -10.94 -13.68 7.04
N SER A 63 -11.17 -12.84 8.06
CA SER A 63 -11.41 -11.40 7.87
C SER A 63 -10.43 -10.48 8.60
N TYR A 64 -9.66 -11.01 9.56
CA TYR A 64 -8.82 -10.25 10.48
C TYR A 64 -7.43 -10.89 10.71
N SER A 65 -6.96 -11.73 9.78
CA SER A 65 -5.75 -12.54 9.94
C SER A 65 -4.47 -11.70 10.02
N PHE A 66 -4.55 -10.46 9.57
CA PHE A 66 -3.52 -9.43 9.65
C PHE A 66 -3.45 -8.72 11.00
N LEU A 67 -4.37 -8.95 11.94
CA LEU A 67 -4.30 -8.40 13.30
C LEU A 67 -3.31 -9.20 14.17
N ARG A 68 -2.91 -8.63 15.30
CA ARG A 68 -2.08 -9.26 16.35
C ARG A 68 -2.95 -9.75 17.49
N LEU A 69 -2.50 -10.76 18.25
CA LEU A 69 -3.25 -11.27 19.40
C LEU A 69 -3.49 -10.16 20.45
N GLU A 70 -2.48 -9.34 20.69
CA GLU A 70 -2.54 -8.23 21.63
C GLU A 70 -3.42 -7.08 21.13
N GLU A 71 -3.57 -6.92 19.80
CA GLU A 71 -4.58 -6.01 19.23
C GLU A 71 -6.00 -6.48 19.58
N LEU A 72 -6.25 -7.79 19.66
CA LEU A 72 -7.56 -8.32 20.06
C LEU A 72 -7.89 -7.98 21.52
N SER A 73 -6.92 -8.09 22.42
CA SER A 73 -7.10 -7.67 23.82
C SER A 73 -7.43 -6.18 23.93
N ILE A 74 -6.73 -5.33 23.17
CA ILE A 74 -7.03 -3.89 23.12
C ILE A 74 -8.43 -3.64 22.54
N CYS A 75 -8.80 -4.35 21.47
CA CYS A 75 -10.12 -4.26 20.86
C CYS A 75 -11.21 -4.60 21.88
N PHE A 76 -11.08 -5.67 22.64
CA PHE A 76 -12.10 -6.09 23.61
C PHE A 76 -12.16 -5.11 24.79
N GLU A 77 -11.02 -4.59 25.27
CA GLU A 77 -10.98 -3.56 26.30
C GLU A 77 -11.70 -2.26 25.85
N LEU A 78 -11.53 -1.84 24.60
CA LEU A 78 -12.23 -0.68 24.03
C LEU A 78 -13.73 -0.96 23.84
N GLY A 79 -14.07 -2.18 23.42
CA GLY A 79 -15.46 -2.61 23.30
C GLY A 79 -16.23 -2.60 24.63
N VAL A 80 -15.58 -3.07 25.71
CA VAL A 80 -16.08 -3.00 27.10
C VAL A 80 -16.34 -1.56 27.54
N LYS A 81 -15.55 -0.60 27.04
CA LYS A 81 -15.71 0.84 27.31
C LYS A 81 -16.66 1.54 26.33
N GLU A 82 -17.39 0.79 25.52
CA GLU A 82 -18.40 1.30 24.57
C GLU A 82 -17.83 2.20 23.45
N GLU A 83 -16.52 2.13 23.18
CA GLU A 83 -15.85 2.91 22.13
C GLU A 83 -16.30 2.52 20.70
N PHE A 84 -16.98 1.38 20.57
CA PHE A 84 -17.58 0.90 19.33
C PHE A 84 -19.12 0.96 19.36
N GLY A 85 -19.65 1.82 20.24
CA GLY A 85 -21.06 2.03 20.53
C GLY A 85 -21.69 0.89 21.32
N ASP A 86 -22.93 1.11 21.74
CA ASP A 86 -23.67 0.27 22.68
C ASP A 86 -23.75 -1.21 22.26
N TYR A 87 -23.78 -2.09 23.26
CA TYR A 87 -23.98 -3.52 23.07
C TYR A 87 -25.07 -4.05 23.99
N VAL A 88 -25.76 -5.10 23.54
CA VAL A 88 -26.78 -5.79 24.32
C VAL A 88 -26.24 -7.16 24.69
N GLY A 89 -25.57 -7.21 25.84
CA GLY A 89 -24.91 -8.40 26.37
C GLY A 89 -23.68 -8.85 25.58
N LEU A 90 -23.06 -9.92 26.07
CA LEU A 90 -21.89 -10.55 25.48
C LEU A 90 -22.29 -11.76 24.65
N ASN A 91 -22.30 -11.56 23.34
CA ASN A 91 -22.64 -12.59 22.36
C ASN A 91 -21.80 -12.39 21.10
N TYR A 92 -21.87 -13.37 20.19
CA TYR A 92 -21.14 -13.33 18.92
C TYR A 92 -21.31 -12.01 18.15
N ARG A 93 -22.54 -11.47 18.07
CA ARG A 93 -22.82 -10.22 17.35
C ARG A 93 -22.08 -9.03 17.98
N THR A 94 -22.02 -8.97 19.31
CA THR A 94 -21.26 -7.94 20.05
C THR A 94 -19.77 -8.00 19.71
N PHE A 95 -19.17 -9.19 19.77
CA PHE A 95 -17.74 -9.35 19.45
C PHE A 95 -17.42 -9.02 18.00
N CYS A 96 -18.26 -9.42 17.04
CA CYS A 96 -18.11 -9.03 15.63
C CYS A 96 -18.20 -7.51 15.44
N LYS A 97 -19.12 -6.85 16.15
CA LYS A 97 -19.25 -5.38 16.12
C LYS A 97 -17.96 -4.71 16.60
N TRP A 98 -17.39 -5.20 17.71
CA TRP A 98 -16.14 -4.66 18.24
C TRP A 98 -14.96 -4.88 17.30
N LEU A 99 -14.79 -6.09 16.75
CA LEU A 99 -13.72 -6.36 15.78
C LEU A 99 -13.82 -5.46 14.54
N LYS A 100 -15.05 -5.26 14.02
CA LYS A 100 -15.29 -4.36 12.89
C LYS A 100 -15.01 -2.90 13.27
N GLY A 101 -15.47 -2.46 14.44
CA GLY A 101 -15.23 -1.12 14.97
C GLY A 101 -13.74 -0.84 15.13
N TYR A 102 -12.99 -1.77 15.74
CA TYR A 102 -11.56 -1.65 15.92
C TYR A 102 -10.79 -1.60 14.59
N LYS A 103 -11.14 -2.47 13.64
CA LYS A 103 -10.56 -2.47 12.27
C LYS A 103 -10.72 -1.11 11.59
N MET A 104 -11.86 -0.46 11.79
CA MET A 104 -12.19 0.84 11.18
C MET A 104 -11.86 2.04 12.09
N SER A 105 -11.25 1.82 13.26
CA SER A 105 -11.04 2.89 14.23
C SER A 105 -9.95 3.87 13.81
N ASP A 106 -10.22 5.17 13.96
CA ASP A 106 -9.23 6.23 13.76
C ASP A 106 -8.03 6.07 14.70
N PHE A 107 -8.28 5.53 15.90
CA PHE A 107 -7.23 5.20 16.87
C PHE A 107 -6.17 4.28 16.26
N ARG A 108 -6.58 3.13 15.71
CA ARG A 108 -5.67 2.17 15.10
C ARG A 108 -4.94 2.77 13.90
N TYR A 109 -5.66 3.48 13.04
CA TYR A 109 -5.09 4.14 11.87
C TYR A 109 -4.00 5.15 12.25
N ARG A 110 -4.26 6.02 13.25
CA ARG A 110 -3.30 7.03 13.70
C ARG A 110 -2.01 6.41 14.20
N VAL A 111 -2.08 5.32 14.99
CA VAL A 111 -0.89 4.67 15.53
C VAL A 111 -0.06 3.99 14.43
N ILE A 112 -0.71 3.31 13.47
CA ILE A 112 -0.02 2.71 12.31
C ILE A 112 0.69 3.80 11.49
N LYS A 113 0.00 4.89 11.18
CA LYS A 113 0.55 6.02 10.42
C LYS A 113 1.76 6.64 11.12
N GLN A 114 1.69 6.84 12.44
CA GLN A 114 2.83 7.32 13.23
C GLN A 114 4.02 6.37 13.19
N MET A 115 3.77 5.05 13.24
CA MET A 115 4.83 4.04 13.13
C MET A 115 5.47 4.04 11.75
N GLU A 116 4.69 4.15 10.68
CA GLU A 116 5.18 4.26 9.30
C GLU A 116 6.00 5.54 9.12
N GLN A 117 5.53 6.68 9.61
CA GLN A 117 6.29 7.93 9.59
C GLN A 117 7.62 7.78 10.35
N ARG A 118 7.61 7.17 11.54
CA ARG A 118 8.85 6.90 12.29
C ARG A 118 9.78 5.93 11.56
N LYS A 119 9.25 4.94 10.84
CA LYS A 119 10.05 4.04 9.99
C LYS A 119 10.63 4.80 8.80
N ASN A 120 9.88 5.68 8.16
CA ASN A 120 10.35 6.52 7.07
C ASN A 120 11.43 7.52 7.54
N VAL A 121 11.31 8.03 8.77
CA VAL A 121 12.32 8.90 9.41
C VAL A 121 13.56 8.10 9.87
N LYS A 122 13.41 6.82 10.24
CA LYS A 122 14.51 5.93 10.67
C LYS A 122 15.16 5.11 9.56
N ALA A 123 14.56 5.04 8.38
CA ALA A 123 15.24 4.52 7.19
C ALA A 123 16.53 5.34 6.99
N LEU A 124 17.60 4.71 6.48
CA LEU A 124 18.85 5.38 6.14
C LEU A 124 18.55 6.75 5.50
N PRO A 125 19.36 7.81 5.77
CA PRO A 125 19.15 9.10 5.12
C PRO A 125 18.94 8.83 3.64
N SER A 126 17.86 9.38 3.06
CA SER A 126 17.59 9.28 1.63
C SER A 126 18.92 9.51 0.93
N VAL A 127 19.38 8.55 0.12
CA VAL A 127 20.61 8.72 -0.68
C VAL A 127 20.55 10.12 -1.26
N SER A 128 21.62 10.91 -1.07
CA SER A 128 21.57 12.36 -1.30
C SER A 128 20.88 12.65 -2.62
N GLN A 129 20.09 13.73 -2.69
CA GLN A 129 19.39 14.09 -3.92
C GLN A 129 20.35 14.09 -5.12
N GLU A 130 21.58 14.56 -4.89
CA GLU A 130 22.73 14.48 -5.77
C GLU A 130 23.03 13.05 -6.28
N TYR A 131 23.09 12.04 -5.39
CA TYR A 131 23.33 10.65 -5.78
C TYR A 131 22.20 10.08 -6.64
N ASN A 132 20.94 10.41 -6.32
CA ASN A 132 19.80 9.99 -7.13
C ASN A 132 19.81 10.65 -8.51
N ASP A 133 20.14 11.94 -8.56
CA ASP A 133 20.28 12.70 -9.80
C ASP A 133 21.42 12.15 -10.67
N GLU A 134 22.55 11.77 -10.06
CA GLU A 134 23.64 11.09 -10.75
C GLU A 134 23.23 9.71 -11.29
N CYS A 135 22.53 8.90 -10.50
CA CYS A 135 22.00 7.61 -10.94
C CYS A 135 21.07 7.80 -12.15
N MET A 136 20.18 8.79 -12.09
CA MET A 136 19.25 9.11 -13.16
C MET A 136 19.97 9.61 -14.41
N ASN A 137 20.98 10.47 -14.26
CA ASN A 137 21.83 10.93 -15.37
C ASN A 137 22.51 9.77 -16.07
N ARG A 138 23.11 8.84 -15.30
CA ARG A 138 23.74 7.62 -15.86
C ARG A 138 22.73 6.78 -16.63
N LEU A 139 21.50 6.64 -16.13
CA LEU A 139 20.44 5.91 -16.82
C LEU A 139 20.06 6.59 -18.14
N ILE A 140 19.82 7.91 -18.14
CA ILE A 140 19.45 8.66 -19.35
C ILE A 140 20.57 8.58 -20.40
N ILE A 141 21.83 8.80 -20.01
CA ILE A 141 22.99 8.68 -20.91
C ILE A 141 23.06 7.30 -21.53
N ARG A 142 22.96 6.24 -20.73
CA ARG A 142 22.99 4.86 -21.22
C ARG A 142 21.87 4.58 -22.23
N ARG A 143 20.66 5.08 -21.97
CA ARG A 143 19.51 4.86 -22.85
C ARG A 143 19.59 5.70 -24.13
N PHE A 144 20.12 6.91 -24.05
CA PHE A 144 20.40 7.75 -25.21
C PHE A 144 21.39 7.08 -26.16
N HIS A 145 22.52 6.58 -25.66
CA HIS A 145 23.51 5.88 -26.49
C HIS A 145 22.98 4.57 -27.06
N ALA A 146 22.24 3.79 -26.28
CA ALA A 146 21.59 2.58 -26.77
C ALA A 146 20.60 2.90 -27.92
N TYR A 147 19.83 3.98 -27.78
CA TYR A 147 18.95 4.46 -28.83
C TYR A 147 19.71 4.94 -30.08
N LYS A 148 20.78 5.73 -29.91
CA LYS A 148 21.60 6.20 -31.04
C LYS A 148 22.26 5.04 -31.80
N ALA A 149 22.62 3.96 -31.11
CA ALA A 149 23.14 2.75 -31.74
C ALA A 149 22.05 1.95 -32.50
N GLN A 150 20.79 2.01 -32.05
CA GLN A 150 19.65 1.31 -32.66
C GLN A 150 18.38 2.19 -32.67
N PRO A 151 18.26 3.13 -33.63
CA PRO A 151 17.19 4.15 -33.63
C PRO A 151 15.75 3.61 -33.74
N ASP A 152 15.59 2.39 -34.25
CA ASP A 152 14.26 1.77 -34.42
C ASP A 152 13.79 1.01 -33.17
N SER A 153 14.64 0.85 -32.15
CA SER A 153 14.31 0.13 -30.92
C SER A 153 13.35 0.92 -30.01
N GLU A 154 12.55 0.21 -29.22
CA GLU A 154 11.80 0.83 -28.13
C GLU A 154 12.75 1.31 -27.04
N ILE A 155 12.45 2.47 -26.43
CA ILE A 155 13.26 3.00 -25.33
C ILE A 155 12.66 2.51 -24.01
N PRO A 156 13.33 1.62 -23.25
CA PRO A 156 12.79 1.16 -21.98
C PRO A 156 12.66 2.32 -21.00
N LEU A 157 11.52 2.36 -20.30
CA LEU A 157 11.17 3.41 -19.33
C LEU A 157 11.03 4.81 -19.96
N ALA A 158 10.73 4.92 -21.26
CA ALA A 158 10.65 6.20 -21.98
C ALA A 158 9.79 7.25 -21.29
N SER A 159 8.62 6.89 -20.75
CA SER A 159 7.75 7.81 -20.00
C SER A 159 8.47 8.46 -18.82
N ILE A 160 9.23 7.68 -18.05
CA ILE A 160 9.95 8.18 -16.87
C ILE A 160 11.06 9.13 -17.32
N LEU A 161 11.84 8.75 -18.33
CA LEU A 161 12.93 9.58 -18.85
C LEU A 161 12.42 10.89 -19.45
N TYR A 162 11.31 10.83 -20.21
CA TYR A 162 10.66 12.01 -20.76
C TYR A 162 10.16 12.95 -19.66
N GLN A 163 9.49 12.42 -18.64
CA GLN A 163 9.00 13.22 -17.51
C GLN A 163 10.14 13.87 -16.74
N GLU A 164 11.24 13.16 -16.54
CA GLU A 164 12.43 13.67 -15.87
C GLU A 164 13.12 14.78 -16.66
N LEU A 165 13.28 14.61 -17.97
CA LEU A 165 13.85 15.66 -18.83
C LEU A 165 12.92 16.88 -18.93
N GLN A 166 11.61 16.66 -18.88
CA GLN A 166 10.63 17.73 -18.86
C GLN A 166 10.58 18.48 -17.52
N SER A 167 10.67 17.78 -16.38
CA SER A 167 10.68 18.41 -15.05
C SER A 167 11.93 19.28 -14.86
N ARG A 168 13.05 18.87 -15.46
CA ARG A 168 14.30 19.65 -15.51
C ARG A 168 14.29 20.78 -16.54
N GLY A 169 13.21 20.92 -17.31
CA GLY A 169 13.08 21.95 -18.35
C GLY A 169 14.03 21.78 -19.54
N ILE A 170 14.57 20.57 -19.74
CA ILE A 170 15.43 20.20 -20.88
C ILE A 170 14.55 19.97 -22.12
N ILE A 171 13.47 19.20 -21.95
CA ILE A 171 12.44 19.04 -22.99
C ILE A 171 11.32 20.05 -22.72
N ARG A 172 11.15 21.00 -23.64
CA ARG A 172 10.16 22.09 -23.53
C ARG A 172 9.07 21.97 -24.57
N ASN A 173 8.39 20.82 -24.62
CA ASN A 173 7.28 20.66 -25.57
C ASN A 173 6.09 21.54 -25.21
N SER A 174 5.57 22.27 -26.19
CA SER A 174 4.36 23.07 -26.05
C SER A 174 3.12 22.19 -25.88
N LEU A 175 1.99 22.78 -25.47
CA LEU A 175 0.72 22.05 -25.41
C LEU A 175 0.32 21.52 -26.81
N GLU A 176 0.55 22.32 -27.85
CA GLU A 176 0.25 21.97 -29.24
C GLU A 176 1.07 20.76 -29.72
N GLU A 177 2.36 20.72 -29.42
CA GLU A 177 3.22 19.58 -29.78
C GLU A 177 2.77 18.28 -29.11
N LYS A 178 2.31 18.36 -27.84
CA LYS A 178 1.77 17.21 -27.13
C LYS A 178 0.45 16.74 -27.74
N LEU A 179 -0.44 17.66 -28.09
CA LEU A 179 -1.71 17.34 -28.75
C LEU A 179 -1.49 16.73 -30.13
N ASN A 180 -0.56 17.27 -30.92
CA ASN A 180 -0.17 16.73 -32.22
C ASN A 180 0.38 15.31 -32.08
N ALA A 181 1.27 15.07 -31.10
CA ALA A 181 1.78 13.74 -30.82
C ALA A 181 0.67 12.78 -30.38
N MET A 182 -0.30 13.22 -29.57
CA MET A 182 -1.46 12.41 -29.19
C MET A 182 -2.33 12.02 -30.40
N ALA A 183 -2.53 12.94 -31.36
CA ALA A 183 -3.30 12.68 -32.57
C ALA A 183 -2.67 11.56 -33.42
N LEU A 184 -1.33 11.47 -33.48
CA LEU A 184 -0.62 10.41 -34.22
C LEU A 184 -0.95 8.99 -33.70
N PHE A 185 -1.29 8.86 -32.42
CA PHE A 185 -1.57 7.57 -31.77
C PHE A 185 -3.06 7.38 -31.43
N GLU A 186 -3.94 8.27 -31.88
CA GLU A 186 -5.37 8.22 -31.55
C GLU A 186 -6.03 6.88 -31.95
N HIS A 187 -5.62 6.35 -33.10
CA HIS A 187 -6.11 5.10 -33.67
C HIS A 187 -5.33 3.87 -33.20
N TRP A 188 -4.32 4.04 -32.34
CA TRP A 188 -3.51 2.92 -31.85
C TRP A 188 -4.36 1.95 -31.01
N ARG A 189 -4.14 0.65 -31.24
CA ARG A 189 -4.76 -0.45 -30.50
C ARG A 189 -3.72 -1.48 -30.08
N PRO A 190 -3.88 -2.11 -28.90
CA PRO A 190 -3.03 -3.22 -28.50
C PRO A 190 -3.27 -4.43 -29.41
N GLN A 191 -2.23 -5.22 -29.67
CA GLN A 191 -2.31 -6.40 -30.55
C GLN A 191 -3.22 -7.53 -30.01
N ASN A 192 -3.48 -7.56 -28.69
CA ASN A 192 -4.35 -8.55 -28.07
C ASN A 192 -5.77 -7.99 -27.93
N ASP A 193 -6.66 -8.40 -28.83
CA ASP A 193 -8.01 -7.87 -29.06
C ASP A 193 -9.06 -8.32 -28.02
N ARG A 194 -8.67 -8.48 -26.74
CA ARG A 194 -9.61 -8.77 -25.64
C ARG A 194 -9.93 -7.46 -24.91
N HIS A 195 -11.21 -7.07 -24.97
CA HIS A 195 -11.88 -6.01 -24.19
C HIS A 195 -10.92 -5.11 -23.40
N THR A 196 -10.24 -4.21 -24.11
CA THR A 196 -9.35 -3.24 -23.49
C THR A 196 -10.21 -2.09 -22.95
N SER A 197 -10.11 -1.79 -21.65
CA SER A 197 -10.82 -0.64 -21.08
C SER A 197 -10.36 0.67 -21.76
N LYS A 198 -11.26 1.65 -21.88
CA LYS A 198 -10.94 2.96 -22.46
C LYS A 198 -9.78 3.63 -21.70
N ASP A 199 -9.76 3.50 -20.37
CA ASP A 199 -8.73 4.08 -19.49
C ASP A 199 -7.34 3.45 -19.70
N TYR A 200 -7.29 2.13 -19.89
CA TYR A 200 -6.04 1.44 -20.22
C TYR A 200 -5.52 1.86 -21.59
N ARG A 201 -6.41 1.96 -22.59
CA ARG A 201 -6.04 2.41 -23.94
C ARG A 201 -5.44 3.83 -23.90
N GLN A 202 -6.06 4.75 -23.19
CA GLN A 202 -5.56 6.12 -23.02
C GLN A 202 -4.20 6.15 -22.33
N SER A 203 -4.01 5.32 -21.31
CA SER A 203 -2.72 5.21 -20.61
C SER A 203 -1.61 4.72 -21.53
N MET A 204 -1.89 3.73 -22.37
CA MET A 204 -0.92 3.21 -23.35
C MET A 204 -0.60 4.23 -24.45
N ILE A 205 -1.60 4.95 -24.96
CA ILE A 205 -1.40 6.05 -25.90
C ILE A 205 -0.46 7.10 -25.30
N LYS A 206 -0.68 7.49 -24.04
CA LYS A 206 0.20 8.42 -23.34
C LYS A 206 1.65 7.93 -23.28
N LEU A 207 1.87 6.66 -22.97
CA LEU A 207 3.22 6.06 -22.96
C LEU A 207 3.88 6.13 -24.34
N LYS A 208 3.15 5.79 -25.40
CA LYS A 208 3.64 5.84 -26.79
C LYS A 208 3.94 7.27 -27.25
N VAL A 209 3.10 8.23 -26.87
CA VAL A 209 3.30 9.66 -27.13
C VAL A 209 4.57 10.17 -26.46
N GLN A 210 4.78 9.85 -25.18
CA GLN A 210 5.97 10.27 -24.44
C GLN A 210 7.25 9.64 -25.00
N GLU A 211 7.18 8.38 -25.42
CA GLU A 211 8.28 7.72 -26.11
C GLU A 211 8.60 8.40 -27.44
N TRP A 212 7.58 8.72 -28.25
CA TRP A 212 7.76 9.41 -29.52
C TRP A 212 8.41 10.79 -29.35
N LEU A 213 7.92 11.60 -28.40
CA LEU A 213 8.50 12.91 -28.09
C LEU A 213 9.94 12.81 -27.60
N LEU A 214 10.24 11.81 -26.77
CA LEU A 214 11.60 11.54 -26.32
C LEU A 214 12.53 11.19 -27.49
N LYS A 215 12.07 10.36 -28.44
CA LYS A 215 12.82 10.04 -29.66
C LYS A 215 13.09 11.27 -30.51
N GLN A 216 12.08 12.14 -30.71
CA GLN A 216 12.27 13.41 -31.42
C GLN A 216 13.35 14.27 -30.76
N TYR A 217 13.31 14.39 -29.43
CA TYR A 217 14.34 15.10 -28.69
C TYR A 217 15.72 14.46 -28.86
N PHE A 218 15.84 13.14 -28.69
CA PHE A 218 17.10 12.42 -28.88
C PHE A 218 17.65 12.55 -30.30
N ASN A 219 16.79 12.63 -31.32
CA ASN A 219 17.20 12.86 -32.70
C ASN A 219 17.69 14.29 -32.94
N SER A 220 17.13 15.27 -32.23
CA SER A 220 17.52 16.69 -32.36
C SER A 220 18.87 17.04 -31.75
N ILE A 221 19.44 16.16 -30.91
CA ILE A 221 20.71 16.41 -30.21
C ILE A 221 21.79 15.39 -30.58
N GLU A 222 23.04 15.84 -30.59
CA GLU A 222 24.21 14.96 -30.73
C GLU A 222 24.68 14.42 -29.36
N ARG A 223 24.53 15.23 -28.31
CA ARG A 223 24.98 14.94 -26.95
C ARG A 223 23.99 15.46 -25.92
N LEU A 224 23.88 14.79 -24.77
CA LEU A 224 23.05 15.26 -23.65
C LEU A 224 23.73 16.44 -22.91
N PRO A 225 22.96 17.41 -22.40
CA PRO A 225 23.52 18.63 -21.78
C PRO A 225 24.28 18.40 -20.46
N PHE A 226 24.08 17.24 -19.83
CA PHE A 226 24.73 16.86 -18.57
C PHE A 226 25.75 15.71 -18.74
N GLU A 227 26.07 15.35 -19.99
CA GLU A 227 27.10 14.37 -20.29
C GLU A 227 28.48 15.03 -20.28
N LYS A 228 29.35 14.64 -19.35
CA LYS A 228 30.70 15.23 -19.22
C LYS A 228 31.58 14.85 -20.40
N GLY A 229 32.18 15.89 -20.99
CA GLY A 229 33.24 15.93 -22.03
C GLY A 229 33.94 14.63 -22.34
#